data_AF-A0AAU2B6Y0-F1
#
_entry.id   AF-A0AAU2B6Y0-F1
#
_cell.length_a   1.000
_cell.length_b   1.000
_cell.length_c   1.000
_cell.angle_alpha   90.00
_cell.angle_beta   90.00
_cell.angle_gamma   90.00
#
_symmetry.space_group_name_H-M   'P 1'
#
loop_
_entity.id
_entity.type
_entity.pdbx_description
1 polymer ?
#
loop_
_entity_poly.entity_id
_entity_poly.type
_entity_poly.pdbx_seq_one_letter_code
_entity_poly.pdbx_strand_id
1 'polypeptide(L)'
;MAEKRRQHRQEERLVGTLTLAEIDMFWSDCHFEPAAAWDDPRLLFAAARDARVRSDEEAALAADESMHAEGLILVPDGGGDPITDFLIRIDGEAARFRH
;
A
#
# COMPACT_ATOMS: atom_id res chain seq x y z
N MET A 1 -23.62 -0.51 2.37
CA MET A 1 -22.45 -1.41 2.40
C MET A 1 -21.37 -0.69 3.17
N ALA A 2 -20.89 -1.23 4.28
CA ALA A 2 -19.91 -0.54 5.12
C ALA A 2 -18.65 -0.23 4.31
N GLU A 3 -18.20 1.02 4.31
CA GLU A 3 -16.91 1.42 3.75
C GLU A 3 -15.83 0.56 4.40
N LYS A 4 -15.24 -0.37 3.64
CA LYS A 4 -14.18 -1.24 4.16
C LYS A 4 -12.89 -0.45 4.19
N ARG A 5 -12.64 0.23 5.31
CA ARG A 5 -11.40 0.96 5.55
C ARG A 5 -10.34 0.01 6.11
N ARG A 6 -9.11 0.15 5.64
CA ARG A 6 -7.93 -0.53 6.16
C ARG A 6 -6.87 0.50 6.50
N GLN A 7 -6.25 0.36 7.65
CA GLN A 7 -5.13 1.19 8.06
C GLN A 7 -3.85 0.53 7.53
N HIS A 8 -3.13 1.25 6.68
CA HIS A 8 -1.77 0.89 6.29
C HIS A 8 -0.84 1.35 7.40
N ARG A 9 -0.17 0.40 8.05
CA ARG A 9 0.74 0.65 9.16
C ARG A 9 2.13 0.13 8.83
N GLN A 10 3.13 0.80 9.37
CA GLN A 10 4.52 0.35 9.41
C GLN A 10 4.81 0.12 10.89
N GLU A 11 4.90 -1.14 11.30
CA GLU A 11 5.00 -1.51 12.72
C GLU A 11 3.86 -0.86 13.56
N GLU A 12 4.19 0.14 14.39
CA GLU A 12 3.25 0.90 15.23
C GLU A 12 2.80 2.23 14.61
N ARG A 13 3.38 2.64 13.48
CA ARG A 13 3.15 3.93 12.82
C ARG A 13 2.04 3.82 11.78
N LEU A 14 1.09 4.75 11.82
CA LEU A 14 0.07 4.87 10.79
C LEU A 14 0.65 5.56 9.56
N VAL A 15 0.82 4.80 8.48
CA VAL A 15 1.32 5.25 7.19
C VAL A 15 0.19 5.91 6.39
N GLY A 16 -1.01 5.34 6.43
CA GLY A 16 -2.18 5.94 5.79
C GLY A 16 -3.43 5.08 5.95
N THR A 17 -4.55 5.58 5.45
CA THR A 17 -5.82 4.86 5.44
C THR A 17 -6.21 4.53 4.01
N LEU A 18 -6.55 3.27 3.77
CA LEU A 18 -7.05 2.75 2.51
C LEU A 18 -8.54 2.55 2.62
N THR A 19 -9.31 3.35 1.92
CA THR A 19 -10.75 3.22 1.84
C THR A 19 -11.09 2.41 0.60
N LEU A 20 -11.56 1.17 0.77
CA LEU A 20 -11.95 0.32 -0.35
C LEU A 20 -13.04 1.00 -1.17
N ALA A 21 -12.76 1.23 -2.45
CA ALA A 21 -13.70 1.76 -3.42
C ALA A 21 -14.38 0.61 -4.19
N GLU A 22 -13.58 -0.28 -4.80
CA GLU A 22 -14.07 -1.39 -5.63
C GLU A 22 -13.14 -2.61 -5.52
N ILE A 23 -13.65 -3.80 -5.87
CA ILE A 23 -12.84 -5.03 -5.97
C ILE A 23 -12.99 -5.56 -7.39
N ASP A 24 -11.93 -5.44 -8.19
CA ASP A 24 -11.82 -5.96 -9.55
C ASP A 24 -11.19 -7.36 -9.53
N MET A 25 -12.00 -8.41 -9.29
CA MET A 25 -11.71 -9.87 -9.26
C MET A 25 -10.41 -10.36 -8.56
N PHE A 26 -9.24 -9.78 -8.85
CA PHE A 26 -7.93 -10.01 -8.23
C PHE A 26 -7.34 -8.77 -7.52
N TRP A 27 -7.81 -7.57 -7.83
CA TRP A 27 -7.33 -6.31 -7.26
C TRP A 27 -8.42 -5.62 -6.45
N SER A 28 -8.04 -4.98 -5.36
CA SER A 28 -8.92 -4.14 -4.57
C SER A 28 -8.53 -2.69 -4.78
N ASP A 29 -9.31 -1.95 -5.56
CA ASP A 29 -9.16 -0.52 -5.76
C ASP A 29 -9.64 0.24 -4.53
N CYS A 30 -8.79 1.11 -4.03
CA CYS A 30 -8.93 1.84 -2.79
C CYS A 30 -8.52 3.29 -2.99
N HIS A 31 -9.10 4.17 -2.20
CA HIS A 31 -8.58 5.51 -2.02
C HIS A 31 -7.53 5.49 -0.91
N PHE A 32 -6.34 6.02 -1.15
CA PHE A 32 -5.29 6.13 -0.16
C PHE A 32 -5.22 7.54 0.39
N GLU A 33 -5.45 7.66 1.69
CA GLU A 33 -5.32 8.88 2.46
C GLU A 33 -4.00 8.82 3.25
N PRO A 34 -2.99 9.62 2.88
CA PRO A 34 -1.69 9.60 3.56
C PRO A 34 -1.81 10.13 4.99
N ALA A 35 -1.10 9.49 5.92
CA ALA A 35 -0.94 9.97 7.29
C ALA A 35 0.46 10.53 7.52
N ALA A 36 0.77 10.95 8.76
CA ALA A 36 2.04 11.59 9.09
C ALA A 36 3.27 10.70 8.82
N ALA A 37 3.15 9.38 8.90
CA ALA A 37 4.23 8.45 8.59
C ALA A 37 4.31 8.06 7.10
N TRP A 38 3.53 8.69 6.22
CA TRP A 38 3.60 8.42 4.78
C TRP A 38 4.87 8.94 4.14
N ASP A 39 5.47 10.01 4.65
CA ASP A 39 6.52 10.76 3.94
C ASP A 39 7.75 9.88 3.58
N ASP A 40 8.09 8.94 4.46
CA ASP A 40 9.21 8.01 4.29
C ASP A 40 8.92 6.90 3.25
N PRO A 41 7.86 6.06 3.43
CA PRO A 41 7.50 5.05 2.43
C PRO A 41 7.05 5.66 1.09
N ARG A 42 6.54 6.90 1.07
CA ARG A 42 6.14 7.59 -0.18
C ARG A 42 7.26 7.61 -1.20
N LEU A 43 8.51 7.82 -0.77
CA LEU A 43 9.66 7.83 -1.65
C LEU A 43 9.92 6.46 -2.27
N LEU A 44 9.76 5.39 -1.50
CA LEU A 44 9.86 4.02 -2.00
C LEU A 44 8.74 3.71 -3.00
N PHE A 45 7.50 4.14 -2.72
CA PHE A 45 6.35 3.96 -3.63
C PHE A 45 6.52 4.74 -4.93
N ALA A 46 7.02 5.97 -4.84
CA ALA A 46 7.36 6.76 -6.00
C ALA A 46 8.50 6.13 -6.81
N ALA A 47 9.54 5.60 -6.16
CA ALA A 47 10.65 4.91 -6.82
C ALA A 47 10.20 3.63 -7.52
N ALA A 48 9.39 2.79 -6.87
CA ALA A 48 8.84 1.57 -7.47
C ALA A 48 7.98 1.89 -8.72
N ARG A 49 7.18 2.96 -8.64
CA ARG A 49 6.38 3.46 -9.76
C ARG A 49 7.27 3.95 -10.90
N ASP A 50 8.25 4.81 -10.62
CA ASP A 50 9.15 5.36 -11.63
C ASP A 50 9.93 4.25 -12.33
N ALA A 51 10.44 3.28 -11.57
CA ALA A 51 11.10 2.10 -12.09
C ALA A 51 10.19 1.29 -13.03
N ARG A 52 8.94 1.01 -12.64
CA ARG A 52 7.97 0.34 -13.52
C ARG A 52 7.67 1.14 -14.79
N VAL A 53 7.52 2.46 -14.68
CA VAL A 53 7.31 3.35 -15.85
C VAL A 53 8.51 3.29 -16.80
N ARG A 54 9.72 3.17 -16.25
CA ARG A 54 10.96 3.03 -17.01
C ARG A 54 11.24 1.60 -17.48
N SER A 55 10.34 0.65 -17.20
CA SER A 55 10.54 -0.79 -17.45
C SER A 55 11.79 -1.34 -16.75
N ASP A 56 12.20 -0.72 -15.65
CA ASP A 56 13.33 -1.12 -14.81
C ASP A 56 12.83 -2.08 -13.73
N GLU A 57 12.80 -3.37 -14.09
CA GLU A 57 12.27 -4.44 -13.23
C GLU A 57 13.13 -4.63 -11.98
N GLU A 58 14.44 -4.44 -12.06
CA GLU A 58 15.36 -4.56 -10.92
C GLU A 58 15.11 -3.44 -9.89
N ALA A 59 14.99 -2.19 -10.34
CA ALA A 59 14.70 -1.08 -9.44
C ALA A 59 13.29 -1.17 -8.83
N ALA A 60 12.31 -1.68 -9.58
CA ALA A 60 10.97 -1.92 -9.07
C ALA A 60 10.97 -3.00 -7.99
N LEU A 61 11.67 -4.11 -8.24
CA LEU A 61 11.82 -5.21 -7.29
C LEU A 61 12.54 -4.74 -6.01
N ALA A 62 13.65 -4.01 -6.13
CA ALA A 62 14.39 -3.51 -4.96
C ALA A 62 13.55 -2.58 -4.08
N ALA A 63 12.69 -1.75 -4.69
CA ALA A 63 11.77 -0.88 -3.96
C ALA A 63 10.64 -1.68 -3.29
N ASP A 64 10.05 -2.66 -3.98
CA ASP A 64 9.05 -3.58 -3.41
C ASP A 64 9.66 -4.41 -2.24
N GLU A 65 10.91 -4.89 -2.37
CA GLU A 65 11.63 -5.59 -1.29
C GLU A 65 11.91 -4.66 -0.11
N SER A 66 12.30 -3.41 -0.36
CA SER A 66 12.51 -2.41 0.70
C SER A 66 11.21 -2.14 1.46
N MET A 67 10.09 -1.98 0.75
CA MET A 67 8.77 -1.84 1.39
C MET A 67 8.40 -3.04 2.26
N HIS A 68 8.70 -4.25 1.79
CA HIS A 68 8.43 -5.46 2.57
C HIS A 68 9.36 -5.55 3.80
N ALA A 69 10.63 -5.16 3.65
CA ALA A 69 11.60 -5.10 4.74
C ALA A 69 11.23 -4.07 5.81
N GLU A 70 10.57 -2.98 5.43
CA GLU A 70 10.02 -1.98 6.36
C GLU A 70 8.85 -2.50 7.21
N GLY A 71 8.38 -3.75 6.99
CA GLY A 71 7.35 -4.35 7.83
C GLY A 71 5.99 -3.70 7.67
N LEU A 72 5.66 -3.28 6.45
CA LEU A 72 4.36 -2.71 6.13
C LEU A 72 3.25 -3.76 6.30
N ILE A 73 2.21 -3.40 7.04
CA ILE A 73 1.04 -4.25 7.32
C ILE A 73 -0.25 -3.52 6.96
N LEU A 74 -1.26 -4.28 6.54
CA LEU A 74 -2.61 -3.79 6.32
C LEU A 74 -3.52 -4.30 7.42
N VAL A 75 -4.01 -3.38 8.25
CA VAL A 75 -4.92 -3.70 9.35
C VAL A 75 -6.34 -3.28 8.97
N PRO A 76 -7.32 -4.18 8.86
CA PRO A 76 -8.71 -3.78 8.65
C PRO A 76 -9.25 -3.03 9.87
N ASP A 77 -9.97 -1.93 9.64
CA ASP A 77 -10.47 -1.02 10.68
C ASP A 77 -11.43 -1.72 11.68
N GLY A 78 -12.07 -2.81 11.25
CA GLY A 78 -12.97 -3.64 12.07
C GLY A 78 -12.30 -4.71 12.94
N GLY A 79 -10.97 -4.70 13.10
CA GLY A 79 -10.26 -5.63 13.99
C GLY A 79 -10.10 -7.06 13.45
N GLY A 80 -9.86 -7.20 12.15
CA GLY A 80 -9.49 -8.46 11.50
C GLY A 80 -7.99 -8.68 11.42
N ASP A 81 -7.58 -9.83 10.88
CA ASP A 81 -6.18 -10.21 10.76
C ASP A 81 -5.38 -9.22 9.90
N PRO A 82 -4.22 -8.75 10.40
CA PRO A 82 -3.33 -7.91 9.63
C PRO A 82 -2.74 -8.71 8.47
N ILE A 83 -2.72 -8.11 7.29
CA ILE A 83 -2.12 -8.71 6.10
C ILE A 83 -0.69 -8.19 6.03
N THR A 84 0.27 -9.10 6.12
CA THR A 84 1.72 -8.81 6.01
C THR A 84 2.26 -9.17 4.64
N ASP A 85 1.62 -10.12 3.95
CA ASP A 85 1.94 -10.53 2.58
C ASP A 85 0.89 -9.95 1.63
N PHE A 86 1.21 -8.80 1.03
CA PHE A 86 0.36 -8.16 0.05
C PHE A 86 1.19 -7.34 -0.94
N LEU A 87 0.66 -7.21 -2.14
CA LEU A 87 1.16 -6.30 -3.15
C LEU A 87 0.26 -5.07 -3.16
N ILE A 88 0.78 -3.91 -2.78
CA ILE A 88 0.07 -2.63 -2.91
C ILE A 88 0.74 -1.73 -3.95
N ARG A 89 -0.07 -1.04 -4.73
CA ARG A 89 0.35 -0.04 -5.70
C ARG A 89 -0.36 1.25 -5.36
N ILE A 90 0.41 2.30 -5.08
CA ILE A 90 -0.12 3.62 -4.73
C ILE A 90 0.27 4.59 -5.86
N ASP A 91 -0.74 5.22 -6.46
CA ASP A 91 -0.62 6.25 -7.49
C ASP A 91 -1.29 7.54 -6.97
N GLY A 92 -0.51 8.32 -6.22
CA GLY A 92 -1.01 9.54 -5.58
C GLY A 92 -2.07 9.23 -4.53
N GLU A 93 -3.32 9.56 -4.84
CA GLU A 93 -4.49 9.38 -3.96
C GLU A 93 -5.23 8.06 -4.25
N ALA A 94 -4.94 7.40 -5.37
CA ALA A 94 -5.48 6.09 -5.70
C ALA A 94 -4.52 5.00 -5.26
N ALA A 95 -5.02 3.94 -4.65
CA ALA A 95 -4.25 2.76 -4.33
C ALA A 95 -4.99 1.49 -4.73
N ARG A 96 -4.24 0.44 -5.00
CA ARG A 96 -4.80 -0.86 -5.31
C ARG A 96 -3.90 -1.91 -4.72
N PHE A 97 -4.48 -2.82 -3.96
CA PHE A 97 -3.72 -3.91 -3.36
C PHE A 97 -4.29 -5.27 -3.77
N ARG A 98 -3.45 -6.29 -3.65
CA ARG A 98 -3.76 -7.69 -3.82
C ARG A 98 -3.13 -8.48 -2.67
N HIS A 99 -3.89 -9.40 -2.10
CA HIS A 99 -3.45 -10.37 -1.10
C HIS A 99 -4.01 -11.75 -1.46
#